data_AF-A0A5J6SPZ2-F1
#
_entry.id   AF-A0A5J6SPZ2-F1
#
_cell.length_a   1.000
_cell.length_b   1.000
_cell.length_c   1.000
_cell.angle_alpha   90.00
_cell.angle_beta   90.00
_cell.angle_gamma   90.00
#
_symmetry.space_group_name_H-M   'P 1'
#
loop_
_entity.id
_entity.type
_entity.pdbx_description
1 polymer ?
#
loop_
_entity_poly.entity_id
_entity_poly.type
_entity_poly.pdbx_seq_one_letter_code
_entity_poly.pdbx_strand_id
1 'polypeptide(L)' 'MNQVLANIIYFLFVIFIFCTLWKFMGLMWNAYVPWNVTTDLLTIFVVTPILIVVSFILSSLSFRVIRSSK' A
#
# COMPACT_ATOMS: atom_id res chain seq x y z
N MET A 1 10.71 -16.09 17.66
CA MET A 1 10.72 -15.76 16.21
C MET A 1 11.93 -14.87 15.98
N ASN A 2 12.85 -15.22 15.07
CA ASN A 2 14.02 -14.37 14.81
C ASN A 2 13.55 -12.98 14.38
N GLN A 3 14.12 -11.92 14.96
CA GLN A 3 13.75 -10.52 14.67
C GLN A 3 13.77 -10.22 13.16
N VAL A 4 14.74 -10.81 12.45
CA VAL A 4 14.87 -10.74 10.99
C VAL A 4 13.64 -11.32 10.29
N LEU A 5 13.14 -12.48 10.73
CA LEU A 5 11.97 -13.13 10.14
C LEU A 5 10.70 -12.28 10.35
N ALA A 6 10.55 -11.66 11.51
CA ALA A 6 9.43 -10.77 11.79
C ALA A 6 9.42 -9.55 10.86
N ASN A 7 10.59 -8.94 10.64
CA ASN A 7 10.73 -7.81 9.72
C ASN A 7 10.45 -8.19 8.26
N ILE A 8 10.87 -9.38 7.83
CA ILE A 8 10.57 -9.90 6.49
C ILE A 8 9.06 -10.09 6.32
N ILE A 9 8.39 -10.74 7.28
CA ILE A 9 6.93 -10.96 7.21
C ILE A 9 6.19 -9.62 7.21
N TYR A 10 6.62 -8.66 8.04
CA TYR A 10 6.06 -7.30 8.04
C TYR A 10 6.18 -6.64 6.67
N PHE A 11 7.37 -6.70 6.05
CA PHE A 11 7.60 -6.10 4.74
C PHE A 11 6.78 -6.77 3.64
N LEU A 12 6.70 -8.10 3.63
CA LEU A 12 5.83 -8.84 2.71
C LEU A 12 4.36 -8.42 2.85
N PHE A 13 3.91 -8.18 4.08
CA PHE A 13 2.55 -7.71 4.34
C PHE A 13 2.32 -6.28 3.85
N VAL A 14 3.29 -5.38 4.00
CA VAL A 14 3.24 -4.03 3.42
C VAL A 14 3.13 -4.10 1.90
N ILE A 15 3.96 -4.92 1.24
CA ILE A 15 3.90 -5.11 -0.22
C ILE A 15 2.52 -5.64 -0.63
N PHE A 16 1.99 -6.62 0.10
CA PHE A 16 0.67 -7.18 -0.19
C PHE A 16 -0.44 -6.11 -0.13
N ILE A 17 -0.45 -5.28 0.92
CA ILE A 17 -1.40 -4.17 1.05
C ILE A 17 -1.22 -3.18 -0.10
N PHE A 18 0.02 -2.79 -0.40
CA PHE A 18 0.32 -1.87 -1.49
C PHE A 18 -0.20 -2.38 -2.84
N CYS A 19 0.10 -3.63 -3.19
CA CYS A 19 -0.38 -4.25 -4.42
C CYS A 19 -1.92 -4.27 -4.51
N THR A 20 -2.59 -4.51 -3.38
CA THR A 20 -4.05 -4.51 -3.30
C THR A 20 -4.62 -3.11 -3.53
N LEU A 21 -4.08 -2.11 -2.84
CA LEU A 21 -4.48 -0.72 -3.00
C LEU A 21 -4.17 -0.18 -4.39
N TRP A 22 -3.02 -0.57 -4.97
CA TRP A 22 -2.63 -0.17 -6.32
C TRP A 22 -3.60 -0.70 -7.37
N LYS A 23 -4.01 -1.97 -7.27
CA LYS A 23 -5.02 -2.54 -8.17
C LYS A 23 -6.37 -1.85 -8.03
N PHE A 24 -6.80 -1.58 -6.80
CA PHE A 24 -8.05 -0.87 -6.56
C PHE A 24 -8.01 0.55 -7.13
N MET A 25 -6.91 1.27 -6.89
CA MET A 25 -6.69 2.59 -7.46
C MET A 25 -6.68 2.54 -8.98
N GLY A 26 -6.04 1.54 -9.60
CA GLY A 26 -6.05 1.35 -11.04
C GLY A 26 -7.45 1.12 -11.63
N LEU A 27 -8.33 0.40 -10.92
CA LEU A 27 -9.74 0.25 -11.32
C LEU A 27 -10.49 1.59 -11.25
N MET A 28 -10.32 2.34 -10.16
CA MET A 28 -10.92 3.66 -10.01
C MET A 28 -10.38 4.65 -11.03
N TRP A 29 -9.07 4.64 -11.28
CA TRP A 29 -8.40 5.51 -12.23
C TRP A 29 -8.92 5.30 -13.64
N ASN A 30 -9.02 4.04 -14.08
CA ASN A 30 -9.57 3.71 -15.39
C ASN A 30 -11.05 4.08 -15.55
N ALA A 31 -11.82 4.08 -14.47
CA ALA A 31 -13.24 4.41 -14.51
C ALA A 31 -13.50 5.93 -14.52
N TYR A 32 -12.64 6.72 -13.87
CA TYR A 32 -12.92 8.14 -13.59
C TYR A 32 -11.89 9.12 -14.17
N VAL A 33 -10.69 8.69 -14.53
CA VAL A 33 -9.59 9.57 -14.95
C VAL A 33 -9.23 9.31 -16.40
N PRO A 34 -9.31 10.31 -17.29
CA PRO A 34 -8.90 10.17 -18.68
C PRO A 34 -7.38 10.02 -18.77
N TRP A 35 -6.92 9.09 -19.60
CA TRP A 35 -5.50 8.84 -19.86
C TRP A 35 -4.86 10.02 -20.59
N ASN A 36 -4.08 10.82 -19.85
CA ASN A 36 -3.25 11.89 -20.39
C ASN A 36 -1.93 12.01 -19.62
N VAL A 37 -0.98 12.74 -20.20
CA VAL A 37 0.38 12.87 -19.63
C VAL A 37 0.36 13.50 -18.24
N THR A 38 -0.53 14.46 -17.95
CA THR A 38 -0.58 15.10 -16.63
C THR A 38 -1.14 14.17 -15.55
N THR A 39 -2.13 13.34 -15.88
CA THR A 39 -2.70 12.33 -14.98
C THR A 39 -1.71 11.18 -14.72
N ASP A 40 -0.90 10.82 -15.71
CA ASP A 40 0.12 9.77 -15.53
C ASP A 40 1.22 10.24 -14.58
N LEU A 41 1.65 11.50 -14.72
CA LEU A 41 2.58 12.13 -13.78
C LEU A 41 1.98 12.22 -12.37
N LEU A 42 0.70 12.56 -12.24
CA LEU A 42 0.01 12.55 -10.93
C LEU A 42 0.00 11.15 -10.30
N THR A 43 -0.22 10.11 -11.10
CA THR A 43 -0.21 8.73 -10.62
C THR A 43 1.15 8.35 -10.03
N ILE A 44 2.23 8.71 -10.72
CA ILE A 44 3.59 8.38 -10.30
C ILE A 44 4.04 9.24 -9.12
N PHE A 45 3.88 10.56 -9.20
CA PHE A 45 4.47 11.49 -8.22
C PHE A 45 3.59 11.78 -7.01
N VAL A 46 2.28 11.55 -7.09
CA VAL A 46 1.34 11.84 -5.99
C VAL A 46 0.69 10.57 -5.48
N VAL A 47 0.06 9.80 -6.36
CA VAL A 47 -0.71 8.62 -5.95
C VAL A 47 0.19 7.52 -5.39
N THR A 48 1.31 7.23 -6.06
CA THR A 48 2.26 6.20 -5.61
C THR A 48 2.82 6.48 -4.21
N PRO A 49 3.40 7.65 -3.89
CA PRO A 49 3.89 7.91 -2.54
C PRO A 49 2.79 7.91 -1.48
N ILE A 50 1.59 8.41 -1.79
CA ILE A 50 0.44 8.32 -0.88
C ILE A 50 0.11 6.86 -0.57
N LEU A 51 0.03 6.01 -1.60
CA LEU A 51 -0.26 4.58 -1.43
C LEU A 51 0.81 3.85 -0.63
N ILE A 52 2.09 4.21 -0.80
CA ILE A 52 3.19 3.67 0.01
C ILE A 52 2.97 4.01 1.49
N VAL A 53 2.76 5.29 1.83
CA VAL A 53 2.55 5.73 3.21
C VAL A 53 1.34 5.04 3.84
N VAL A 54 0.22 5.00 3.10
CA VAL A 54 -1.01 4.33 3.55
C VAL A 54 -0.76 2.83 3.79
N SER A 55 0.01 2.16 2.94
CA SER A 55 0.33 0.73 3.09
C SER A 55 1.15 0.45 4.35
N PHE A 56 2.12 1.32 4.68
CA PHE A 56 2.88 1.22 5.92
C PHE A 56 2.00 1.45 7.15
N ILE A 57 1.12 2.46 7.11
CA ILE A 57 0.18 2.75 8.21
C ILE A 57 -0.76 1.55 8.42
N LEU A 58 -1.40 1.04 7.36
CA LEU A 58 -2.31 -0.11 7.47
C LEU A 58 -1.59 -1.35 8.00
N SER A 59 -0.40 -1.66 7.48
CA SER A 59 0.40 -2.79 7.97
C SER A 59 0.71 -2.64 9.46
N SER A 60 1.16 -1.45 9.88
CA SER A 60 1.46 -1.18 11.29
C SER A 60 0.23 -1.35 12.19
N LEU A 61 -0.95 -0.91 11.74
CA LEU A 61 -2.21 -1.06 12.45
C LEU A 61 -2.63 -2.53 12.55
N SER A 62 -2.55 -3.29 11.45
CA SER A 62 -2.86 -4.72 11.44
C SER A 62 -1.96 -5.49 12.42
N PHE A 63 -0.66 -5.26 12.40
CA PHE A 63 0.27 -5.91 13.33
C PHE A 63 0.04 -5.47 14.79
N ARG A 64 -0.34 -4.20 15.02
CA ARG A 64 -0.71 -3.73 16.36
C ARG A 64 -1.94 -4.45 16.88
N VAL A 65 -3.00 -4.59 16.07
CA VAL A 65 -4.22 -5.33 16.44
C VAL A 65 -3.92 -6.80 16.70
N ILE A 66 -3.15 -7.46 15.85
CA ILE A 66 -2.75 -8.87 16.03
C ILE A 66 -2.00 -9.05 17.35
N ARG A 67 -1.13 -8.10 17.72
CA ARG A 67 -0.36 -8.15 18.97
C ARG A 67 -1.21 -7.83 20.21
N SER A 68 -2.21 -6.96 20.09
CA SER A 68 -3.14 -6.63 21.18
C SER A 68 -4.25 -7.65 21.37
N SER A 69 -4.51 -8.52 20.38
CA SER A 69 -5.52 -9.58 20.45
C SER A 69 -5.02 -10.88 21.11
N LYS A 70 -3.78 -10.89 21.60
CA LYS A 70 -3.18 -11.97 22.41
C LYS A 70 -3.06 -11.52 23.85
#